data_AF-A0A0N5BGF0-F1
#
_entry.id   AF-A0A0N5BGF0-F1
#
_cell.length_a   1.000
_cell.length_b   1.000
_cell.length_c   1.000
_cell.angle_alpha   90.00
_cell.angle_beta   90.00
_cell.angle_gamma   90.00
#
_symmetry.space_group_name_H-M   'P 1'
#
loop_
_entity.id
_entity.type
_entity.pdbx_description
1 polymer ?
#
loop_
_entity_poly.entity_id
_entity_poly.type
_entity_poly.pdbx_seq_one_letter_code
_entity_poly.pdbx_strand_id
1 'polypeptide(L)'
;MKYFFFFILFANYLIKTKGNFSLGAWTPIDTTTENVIDLAKKAVEKFNFEENEEVEFSGVSNALQQVVAGMNYKLIIKTTLKECPIKNKCIKYLEATIFEQVWTNTLNITVEALPPVTTETPTRSIYKSIHLETSVEEYIKSFYSYQK
;
A
#
# COMPACT_ATOMS: atom_id res chain seq x y z
N MET A 1 -15.88 -2.88 -30.63
CA MET A 1 -14.55 -3.53 -30.55
C MET A 1 -13.47 -2.73 -31.29
N LYS A 2 -13.34 -1.41 -31.06
CA LYS A 2 -12.29 -0.58 -31.70
C LYS A 2 -11.32 0.06 -30.70
N TYR A 3 -11.63 0.03 -29.39
CA TYR A 3 -10.81 0.63 -28.34
C TYR A 3 -9.81 -0.35 -27.70
N PHE A 4 -9.95 -1.66 -27.94
CA PHE A 4 -9.02 -2.67 -27.42
C PHE A 4 -7.62 -2.54 -28.05
N PHE A 5 -7.54 -2.05 -29.29
CA PHE A 5 -6.27 -1.85 -30.01
C PHE A 5 -5.53 -0.55 -29.61
N PHE A 6 -6.23 0.43 -29.01
CA PHE A 6 -5.61 1.68 -28.57
C PHE A 6 -4.80 1.51 -27.27
N PHE A 7 -5.12 0.47 -26.49
CA PHE A 7 -4.44 0.11 -25.24
C PHE A 7 -2.99 -0.34 -25.45
N ILE A 8 -2.70 -1.01 -26.57
CA ILE A 8 -1.35 -1.51 -26.88
C ILE A 8 -0.42 -0.37 -27.32
N LEU A 9 -0.96 0.71 -27.92
CA LEU A 9 -0.13 1.82 -28.40
C LEU A 9 0.26 2.81 -27.30
N PHE A 10 -0.59 3.05 -26.29
CA PHE A 10 -0.24 3.93 -25.16
C PHE A 10 0.77 3.28 -24.19
N ALA A 11 0.73 1.95 -24.04
CA ALA A 11 1.67 1.22 -23.19
C ALA A 11 3.13 1.32 -23.68
N ASN A 12 3.35 1.50 -24.98
CA ASN A 12 4.69 1.59 -25.56
C ASN A 12 5.31 2.99 -25.48
N TYR A 13 4.55 4.04 -25.16
CA TYR A 13 5.08 5.41 -25.09
C TYR A 13 5.79 5.73 -23.76
N LEU A 14 5.58 4.91 -22.70
CA LEU A 14 6.15 5.17 -21.37
C LEU A 14 7.29 4.23 -20.95
N ILE A 15 7.70 3.25 -21.76
CA ILE A 15 8.72 2.27 -21.34
C ILE A 15 10.09 2.67 -21.88
N LYS A 16 10.78 3.55 -21.16
CA LYS A 16 12.22 3.74 -21.29
C LYS A 16 12.94 3.29 -20.02
N THR A 17 12.75 2.04 -19.63
CA THR A 17 13.57 1.38 -18.59
C THR A 17 13.85 -0.07 -18.99
N LYS A 18 15.10 -0.49 -18.86
CA LYS A 18 15.57 -1.85 -19.14
C LYS A 18 15.04 -2.80 -18.05
N GLY A 19 14.15 -3.70 -18.41
CA GLY A 19 13.72 -4.81 -17.55
C GLY A 19 12.47 -5.49 -18.13
N ASN A 20 12.43 -6.81 -18.11
CA ASN A 20 11.25 -7.58 -18.55
C ASN A 20 10.09 -7.31 -17.58
N PHE A 21 9.25 -6.31 -17.88
CA PHE A 21 8.05 -6.01 -17.12
C PHE A 21 6.97 -7.04 -17.49
N SER A 22 6.67 -7.95 -16.56
CA SER A 22 5.57 -8.89 -16.73
C SER A 22 4.24 -8.14 -16.61
N LEU A 23 3.61 -7.86 -17.74
CA LEU A 23 2.28 -7.24 -17.81
C LEU A 23 1.28 -8.17 -17.11
N GLY A 24 0.88 -7.82 -15.88
CA GLY A 24 -0.09 -8.58 -15.08
C GLY A 24 0.43 -9.10 -13.74
N ALA A 25 1.73 -9.00 -13.45
CA ALA A 25 2.25 -9.28 -12.11
C ALA A 25 2.11 -8.07 -11.19
N TRP A 26 2.06 -8.31 -9.88
CA TRP A 26 2.28 -7.25 -8.89
C TRP A 26 3.71 -6.75 -9.00
N THR A 27 3.87 -5.43 -9.04
CA THR A 27 5.17 -4.76 -9.15
C THR A 27 5.26 -3.66 -8.11
N PRO A 28 6.41 -3.52 -7.41
CA PRO A 28 6.60 -2.44 -6.47
C PRO A 28 6.65 -1.10 -7.20
N ILE A 29 6.07 -0.07 -6.59
CA ILE A 29 6.08 1.30 -7.07
C ILE A 29 6.57 2.24 -5.99
N ASP A 30 6.96 3.45 -6.40
CA ASP A 30 7.41 4.49 -5.49
C ASP A 30 6.23 5.02 -4.64
N THR A 31 6.40 4.91 -3.32
CA THR A 31 5.42 5.30 -2.31
C THR A 31 5.21 6.81 -2.18
N THR A 32 6.10 7.60 -2.80
CA THR A 32 6.10 9.07 -2.73
C THR A 32 5.46 9.73 -3.95
N THR A 33 5.03 8.96 -4.93
CA THR A 33 4.35 9.49 -6.12
C THR A 33 3.01 10.12 -5.75
N GLU A 34 2.66 11.23 -6.42
CA GLU A 34 1.43 11.99 -6.14
C GLU A 34 0.17 11.10 -6.21
N ASN A 35 0.11 10.21 -7.21
CA ASN A 35 -1.00 9.27 -7.36
C ASN A 35 -1.12 8.31 -6.16
N VAL A 36 0.00 7.75 -5.69
CA VAL A 36 -0.02 6.84 -4.53
C VAL A 36 -0.42 7.57 -3.25
N ILE A 37 0.04 8.81 -3.08
CA ILE A 37 -0.32 9.64 -1.93
C ILE A 37 -1.82 10.00 -1.96
N ASP A 38 -2.35 10.37 -3.13
CA ASP A 38 -3.78 10.70 -3.28
C ASP A 38 -4.67 9.47 -2.99
N LEU A 39 -4.33 8.32 -3.57
CA LEU A 39 -5.02 7.05 -3.30
C LEU A 39 -4.96 6.66 -1.82
N ALA A 40 -3.81 6.85 -1.16
CA ALA A 40 -3.68 6.57 0.26
C ALA A 40 -4.53 7.51 1.13
N LYS A 41 -4.58 8.80 0.80
CA LYS A 41 -5.44 9.76 1.52
C LYS A 41 -6.92 9.41 1.38
N LYS A 42 -7.37 9.08 0.16
CA LYS A 42 -8.75 8.60 -0.07
C LYS A 42 -9.07 7.34 0.73
N ALA A 43 -8.11 6.42 0.85
CA ALA A 43 -8.29 5.22 1.67
C ALA A 43 -8.40 5.54 3.17
N VAL A 44 -7.62 6.50 3.68
CA VAL A 44 -7.73 6.97 5.07
C VAL A 44 -9.08 7.66 5.32
N GLU A 45 -9.54 8.50 4.40
CA GLU A 45 -10.84 9.16 4.50
C GLU A 45 -11.98 8.14 4.53
N LYS A 46 -11.92 7.13 3.65
CA LYS A 46 -12.89 6.04 3.64
C LYS A 46 -12.87 5.24 4.94
N PHE A 47 -11.68 4.90 5.44
CA PHE A 47 -11.53 4.16 6.70
C PHE A 47 -12.15 4.93 7.88
N ASN A 48 -11.83 6.21 8.02
CA ASN A 48 -12.42 7.07 9.05
C ASN A 48 -13.95 7.13 8.96
N PHE A 49 -14.49 7.19 7.73
CA PHE A 49 -15.93 7.21 7.49
C PHE A 49 -16.60 5.87 7.85
N GLU A 50 -16.01 4.73 7.47
CA GLU A 50 -16.61 3.40 7.66
C GLU A 50 -16.49 2.90 9.10
N GLU A 51 -15.34 3.14 9.74
CA GLU A 51 -15.07 2.68 11.10
C GLU A 51 -15.40 3.73 12.18
N ASN A 52 -15.86 4.92 11.77
CA ASN A 52 -16.10 6.07 12.65
C ASN A 52 -14.88 6.37 13.55
N GLU A 53 -13.70 6.36 12.93
CA GLU A 53 -12.41 6.68 13.56
C GLU A 53 -11.87 8.04 13.09
N GLU A 54 -10.90 8.58 13.83
CA GLU A 54 -10.20 9.83 13.48
C GLU A 54 -8.68 9.60 13.42
N VAL A 55 -8.22 8.92 12.37
CA VAL A 55 -6.79 8.76 12.08
C VAL A 55 -6.33 9.72 10.99
N GLU A 56 -5.09 10.21 11.12
CA GLU A 56 -4.46 11.12 10.19
C GLU A 56 -3.46 10.38 9.30
N PHE A 57 -3.45 10.69 8.00
CA PHE A 57 -2.46 10.17 7.07
C PHE A 57 -1.04 10.63 7.44
N SER A 58 -0.12 9.69 7.63
CA SER A 58 1.29 10.00 7.92
C SER A 58 2.24 9.62 6.78
N GLY A 59 1.85 8.67 5.92
CA GLY A 59 2.67 8.22 4.80
C GLY A 59 2.30 6.84 4.29
N VAL A 60 3.00 6.38 3.26
CA VAL A 60 2.85 5.03 2.68
C VAL A 60 4.15 4.28 2.89
N SER A 61 4.10 3.15 3.61
CA SER A 61 5.28 2.31 3.86
C SER A 61 5.54 1.34 2.72
N ASN A 62 4.49 0.92 1.99
CA ASN A 62 4.63 0.03 0.85
C ASN A 62 3.53 0.27 -0.19
N ALA A 63 3.87 0.10 -1.46
CA ALA A 63 2.96 0.25 -2.58
C ALA A 63 3.29 -0.74 -3.69
N LEU A 64 2.28 -1.51 -4.10
CA LEU A 64 2.34 -2.40 -5.25
C LEU A 64 1.27 -1.98 -6.27
N GLN A 65 1.56 -2.18 -7.55
CA GLN A 65 0.59 -2.05 -8.63
C GLN A 65 0.50 -3.32 -9.46
N GLN A 66 -0.64 -3.53 -10.10
CA GLN A 66 -0.84 -4.56 -11.10
C GLN A 66 -1.74 -4.04 -12.22
N VAL A 67 -1.31 -4.26 -13.47
CA VAL A 67 -2.10 -3.95 -14.66
C VAL A 67 -3.09 -5.09 -14.90
N VAL A 68 -4.37 -4.77 -14.97
CA VAL A 68 -5.47 -5.68 -15.31
C VAL A 68 -6.34 -5.04 -16.41
N ALA A 69 -7.65 -5.24 -16.43
CA ALA A 69 -8.56 -4.37 -17.18
C ALA A 69 -8.72 -3.00 -16.48
N GLY A 70 -7.63 -2.39 -16.01
CA GLY A 70 -7.60 -1.33 -14.99
C GLY A 70 -6.25 -1.33 -14.28
N MET A 71 -6.15 -0.59 -13.19
CA MET A 71 -5.01 -0.61 -12.28
C MET A 71 -5.46 -1.10 -10.91
N ASN A 72 -4.86 -2.18 -10.43
CA ASN A 72 -4.95 -2.54 -9.03
C ASN A 72 -3.78 -1.90 -8.26
N TYR A 73 -4.05 -1.42 -7.05
CA TYR A 73 -3.04 -1.01 -6.09
C TYR A 73 -3.22 -1.75 -4.77
N LYS A 74 -2.11 -2.09 -4.12
CA LYS A 74 -2.08 -2.55 -2.74
C LYS A 74 -1.14 -1.66 -1.95
N LEU A 75 -1.68 -0.94 -0.97
CA LEU A 75 -0.95 0.05 -0.18
C LEU A 75 -0.92 -0.37 1.28
N ILE A 76 0.23 -0.19 1.93
CA ILE A 76 0.35 -0.20 3.38
C ILE A 76 0.52 1.25 3.82
N ILE A 77 -0.46 1.76 4.53
CA ILE A 77 -0.59 3.18 4.87
C ILE A 77 -0.30 3.32 6.37
N LYS A 78 0.58 4.25 6.71
CA LYS A 78 0.87 4.63 8.09
C LYS A 78 -0.06 5.78 8.48
N THR A 79 -0.75 5.64 9.60
CA THR A 79 -1.60 6.67 10.18
C THR A 79 -1.27 6.93 11.64
N THR A 80 -1.69 8.08 12.13
CA THR A 80 -1.59 8.49 13.53
C THR A 80 -2.96 8.83 14.09
N LEU A 81 -3.28 8.35 15.30
CA LEU A 81 -4.48 8.80 16.00
C LEU A 81 -4.39 10.30 16.28
N LYS A 82 -5.46 11.04 15.97
CA LYS A 82 -5.52 12.49 16.19
C LYS A 82 -5.38 12.87 17.66
N GLU A 83 -6.02 12.11 18.55
CA GLU A 83 -5.86 12.25 20.00
C GLU A 83 -4.88 11.20 20.51
N CYS A 84 -3.59 11.55 20.48
CA CYS A 84 -2.54 10.66 20.93
C CYS A 84 -1.82 11.21 22.18
N PRO A 85 -1.98 10.59 23.37
CA PRO A 85 -1.24 10.99 24.56
C PRO A 85 0.26 10.66 24.49
N ILE A 86 0.68 9.71 23.63
CA ILE A 86 2.09 9.30 23.47
C ILE A 86 2.40 9.02 21.98
N LYS A 87 3.04 9.99 21.29
CA LYS A 87 3.23 10.03 19.82
C LYS A 87 3.65 8.71 19.14
N ASN A 88 4.47 7.89 19.79
CA ASN A 88 5.01 6.65 19.19
C ASN A 88 4.17 5.39 19.48
N LYS A 89 3.09 5.49 20.26
CA LYS A 89 2.20 4.37 20.60
C LYS A 89 0.85 4.41 19.85
N CYS A 90 0.61 5.47 19.09
CA CYS A 90 -0.66 5.72 18.39
C CYS A 90 -0.57 5.55 16.88
N ILE A 91 0.41 4.78 16.41
CA ILE A 91 0.54 4.45 15.00
C ILE A 91 -0.42 3.30 14.71
N LYS A 92 -1.27 3.50 13.71
CA LYS A 92 -2.07 2.43 13.11
C LYS A 92 -1.58 2.24 11.67
N TYR A 93 -1.59 1.01 11.21
CA TYR A 93 -1.34 0.70 9.82
C TYR A 93 -2.63 0.23 9.17
N LEU A 94 -2.89 0.70 7.96
CA LEU A 94 -4.02 0.28 7.14
C LEU A 94 -3.49 -0.46 5.92
N GLU A 95 -4.15 -1.55 5.55
CA GLU A 95 -3.98 -2.15 4.23
C GLU A 95 -5.13 -1.69 3.34
N ALA A 96 -4.80 -1.09 2.19
CA ALA A 96 -5.78 -0.66 1.21
C ALA A 96 -5.58 -1.44 -0.10
N THR A 97 -6.66 -2.07 -0.58
CA THR A 97 -6.74 -2.65 -1.92
C THR A 97 -7.63 -1.76 -2.78
N ILE A 98 -7.09 -1.30 -3.90
CA ILE A 98 -7.71 -0.27 -4.74
C ILE A 98 -7.79 -0.78 -6.18
N PHE A 99 -8.92 -0.56 -6.83
CA PHE A 99 -9.09 -0.74 -8.27
C PHE A 99 -9.49 0.59 -8.91
N GLU A 100 -8.73 1.01 -9.91
CA GLU A 100 -8.95 2.25 -10.66
C GLU A 100 -9.10 1.97 -12.16
N GLN A 101 -10.11 2.57 -12.78
CA GLN A 101 -10.25 2.67 -14.23
C GLN A 101 -10.59 4.10 -14.63
N VAL A 102 -9.58 4.83 -15.12
CA VAL A 102 -9.72 6.26 -15.47
C VAL A 102 -10.75 6.47 -16.59
N TRP A 103 -10.83 5.58 -17.58
CA TRP A 103 -11.73 5.75 -18.74
C TRP A 103 -13.22 5.51 -18.44
N THR A 104 -13.54 4.93 -17.28
CA THR A 104 -14.91 4.82 -16.76
C THR A 104 -15.13 5.64 -15.50
N ASN A 105 -14.10 6.37 -15.04
CA ASN A 105 -14.10 7.08 -13.77
C ASN A 105 -14.46 6.15 -12.58
N THR A 106 -13.99 4.91 -12.62
CA THR A 106 -14.23 3.92 -11.56
C THR A 106 -13.10 3.98 -10.55
N LEU A 107 -13.44 4.10 -9.26
CA LEU A 107 -12.52 3.96 -8.15
C LEU A 107 -13.19 3.15 -7.04
N ASN A 108 -12.70 1.94 -6.82
CA ASN A 108 -13.14 1.08 -5.73
C ASN A 108 -12.00 0.93 -4.73
N ILE A 109 -12.27 1.23 -3.47
CA ILE A 109 -11.31 1.12 -2.38
C ILE A 109 -11.88 0.12 -1.38
N THR A 110 -11.05 -0.77 -0.86
CA THR A 110 -11.30 -1.60 0.33
C THR A 110 -10.15 -1.32 1.29
N VAL A 111 -10.46 -1.02 2.53
CA VAL A 111 -9.45 -0.61 3.52
C VAL A 111 -9.74 -1.28 4.84
N GLU A 112 -8.71 -1.83 5.47
CA GLU A 112 -8.82 -2.54 6.75
C GLU A 112 -7.64 -2.15 7.65
N ALA A 113 -7.89 -2.09 8.96
CA ALA A 113 -6.84 -1.89 9.93
C ALA A 113 -6.02 -3.18 10.09
N LEU A 114 -4.70 -3.07 9.97
CA LEU A 114 -3.81 -4.17 10.29
C LEU A 114 -3.76 -4.41 11.80
N PRO A 115 -3.61 -5.67 12.25
CA PRO A 115 -3.46 -5.95 13.66
C PRO A 115 -2.27 -5.17 14.24
N PRO A 116 -2.34 -4.74 15.51
CA PRO A 116 -1.19 -4.10 16.15
C PRO A 116 -0.01 -5.07 16.09
N VAL A 117 1.18 -4.55 15.78
CA VAL A 117 2.41 -5.34 15.81
C VAL A 117 2.69 -5.73 17.26
N THR A 118 2.12 -6.84 17.72
CA THR A 118 2.30 -7.36 19.07
C THR A 118 3.67 -8.01 19.16
N THR A 119 4.51 -7.55 20.08
CA THR A 119 5.84 -8.10 20.37
C THR A 119 5.81 -9.46 21.09
N GLU A 120 4.71 -10.22 20.96
CA GLU A 120 4.41 -11.43 21.73
C GLU A 120 4.12 -12.68 20.87
N THR A 121 4.67 -12.77 19.65
CA THR A 121 4.88 -14.10 19.02
C THR A 121 6.20 -14.68 19.54
N PRO A 122 6.20 -15.84 20.22
CA PRO A 122 7.34 -16.30 20.99
C PRO A 122 8.38 -17.01 20.11
N THR A 123 9.40 -16.28 19.69
CA THR A 123 10.79 -16.77 19.64
C THR A 123 11.71 -15.75 20.31
N ARG A 124 11.32 -15.39 21.53
CA ARG A 124 12.09 -14.54 22.45
C ARG A 124 13.21 -15.36 23.09
N SER A 125 14.36 -15.47 22.42
CA SER A 125 15.64 -15.52 23.15
C SER A 125 16.83 -14.86 22.46
N ILE A 126 16.76 -14.57 21.16
CA ILE A 126 17.95 -14.08 20.43
C ILE A 126 17.88 -12.59 20.03
N TYR A 127 16.69 -12.00 19.83
CA TYR A 127 16.56 -10.66 19.23
C TYR A 127 16.46 -9.48 20.22
N LYS A 128 16.59 -9.70 21.54
CA LYS A 128 16.48 -8.62 22.54
C LYS A 128 17.63 -7.59 22.48
N SER A 129 18.62 -7.78 21.62
CA SER A 129 19.88 -7.01 21.70
C SER A 129 20.15 -6.07 20.52
N ILE A 130 19.43 -6.13 19.39
CA ILE A 130 19.87 -5.39 18.18
C ILE A 130 18.67 -4.77 17.45
N HIS A 131 18.52 -3.46 17.65
CA HIS A 131 17.87 -2.47 16.77
C HIS A 131 16.34 -2.59 16.55
N LEU A 132 15.59 -1.99 17.47
CA LEU A 132 14.19 -1.58 17.29
C LEU A 132 14.11 -0.38 16.33
N GLU A 133 14.14 -0.63 15.02
CA GLU A 133 13.55 0.23 13.97
C GLU A 133 13.62 -0.46 12.60
N THR A 134 14.58 -1.36 12.41
CA THR A 134 14.77 -2.17 11.19
C THR A 134 13.79 -3.35 11.09
N SER A 135 13.23 -3.83 12.20
CA SER A 135 12.45 -5.07 12.29
C SER A 135 11.08 -5.02 11.58
N VAL A 136 10.40 -3.88 11.52
CA VAL A 136 9.06 -3.81 10.91
C VAL A 136 9.17 -3.82 9.38
N GLU A 137 10.10 -3.04 8.84
CA GLU A 137 10.40 -3.00 7.40
C GLU A 137 10.90 -4.36 6.89
N GLU A 138 11.73 -5.06 7.66
CA GLU A 138 12.24 -6.38 7.31
C GLU A 138 11.18 -7.48 7.47
N TYR A 139 10.27 -7.35 8.45
CA TYR A 139 9.10 -8.22 8.57
C TYR A 139 8.13 -8.05 7.39
N ILE A 140 7.80 -6.81 7.01
CA ILE A 140 6.95 -6.53 5.84
C ILE A 140 7.63 -7.08 4.57
N LYS A 141 8.93 -6.84 4.38
CA LYS A 141 9.67 -7.37 3.23
C LYS A 141 9.71 -8.89 3.19
N SER A 142 9.87 -9.56 4.33
CA SER A 142 9.91 -11.03 4.39
C SER A 142 8.54 -11.68 4.16
N PHE A 143 7.45 -11.10 4.68
CA PHE A 143 6.09 -11.61 4.46
C PHE A 143 5.73 -11.62 2.96
N TYR A 144 6.08 -10.57 2.22
CA TYR A 144 5.76 -10.46 0.80
C TYR A 144 6.78 -11.14 -0.13
N SER A 145 8.04 -11.35 0.30
CA SER A 145 9.00 -12.18 -0.44
C SER A 145 8.61 -13.66 -0.50
N TYR A 146 7.73 -14.12 0.40
CA TYR A 146 7.27 -15.50 0.49
C TYR A 146 6.06 -15.82 -0.42
N GLN A 147 5.38 -14.81 -0.96
CA GLN A 147 4.20 -14.95 -1.81
C GLN A 147 4.53 -15.08 -3.32
N LYS A 148 5.76 -15.49 -3.66
CA LYS A 148 6.27 -15.62 -5.03
C LYS A 148 6.50 -17.09 -5.42
#